data_AF-A0A8H6XHI6-F1
#
_entry.id   AF-A0A8H6XHI6-F1
#
_cell.length_a   1.000
_cell.length_b   1.000
_cell.length_c   1.000
_cell.angle_alpha   90.00
_cell.angle_beta   90.00
_cell.angle_gamma   90.00
#
_symmetry.space_group_name_H-M   'P 1'
#
loop_
_entity.id
_entity.type
_entity.pdbx_description
1 polymer ?
#
loop_
_entity_poly.entity_id
_entity_poly.type
_entity_poly.pdbx_seq_one_letter_code
_entity_poly.pdbx_strand_id
1 'polypeptide(L)'
;MWTWRRFSSLSSFLRALPNLVGLQIYHGISWDTLPILSYAFAEVSLPTVTALSVPVTLDGILPAFPNVKTLACPALHPSSRLLTAATKHFPCLDALAGLRSRDLDHSQVNDMIRDFPHLRALSVSSTLPLDPPDLLARLRAFKQLTELELVYQDDPKLLSLDALVSGGRDVLLASRSTDAKVLRLWSHDTSLGPRIVRIERF
;
A
#
# COMPACT_ATOMS: atom_id res chain seq x y z
N MET A 1 0.16 36.10 9.78
CA MET A 1 1.53 36.08 9.21
C MET A 1 2.45 35.17 10.03
N TRP A 2 2.12 33.88 10.14
CA TRP A 2 2.81 32.88 11.02
C TRP A 2 3.24 31.60 10.29
N THR A 3 3.05 31.53 8.97
CA THR A 3 3.15 30.28 8.20
C THR A 3 4.53 30.07 7.55
N TRP A 4 5.16 31.12 7.02
CA TRP A 4 6.38 30.99 6.19
C TRP A 4 7.63 30.43 6.89
N ARG A 5 7.88 30.78 8.17
CA ARG A 5 9.11 30.34 8.87
C ARG A 5 9.15 28.85 9.21
N ARG A 6 8.00 28.17 9.27
CA ARG A 6 7.95 26.71 9.52
C ARG A 6 8.16 25.88 8.25
N PHE A 7 7.97 26.47 7.06
CA PHE A 7 8.08 25.74 5.80
C PHE A 7 9.52 25.57 5.35
N SER A 8 10.34 26.63 5.47
CA SER A 8 11.78 26.51 5.25
C SER A 8 12.40 25.49 6.19
N SER A 9 11.91 25.37 7.44
CA SER A 9 12.43 24.37 8.37
C SER A 9 12.12 22.93 7.97
N LEU A 10 10.95 22.64 7.35
CA LEU A 10 10.63 21.28 6.94
C LEU A 10 11.43 20.86 5.70
N SER A 11 11.50 21.71 4.67
CA SER A 11 12.32 21.40 3.48
C SER A 11 13.80 21.28 3.83
N SER A 12 14.33 22.17 4.68
CA SER A 12 15.70 22.07 5.19
C SER A 12 15.91 20.80 6.02
N PHE A 13 14.95 20.42 6.86
CA PHE A 13 15.01 19.18 7.62
C PHE A 13 15.06 17.96 6.70
N LEU A 14 14.17 17.87 5.71
CA LEU A 14 14.15 16.74 4.77
C LEU A 14 15.45 16.66 3.96
N ARG A 15 15.99 17.79 3.51
CA ARG A 15 17.29 17.84 2.81
C ARG A 15 18.47 17.41 3.71
N ALA A 16 18.33 17.53 5.03
CA ALA A 16 19.34 17.09 5.99
C ALA A 16 19.29 15.59 6.31
N LEU A 17 18.41 14.82 5.66
CA LEU A 17 18.26 13.37 5.85
C LEU A 17 18.74 12.58 4.61
N PRO A 18 20.04 12.60 4.27
CA PRO A 18 20.55 11.99 3.04
C PRO A 18 20.49 10.47 3.02
N ASN A 19 20.27 9.82 4.17
CA ASN A 19 20.20 8.37 4.32
C ASN A 19 18.78 7.88 4.64
N LEU A 20 17.75 8.70 4.39
CA LEU A 20 16.37 8.34 4.67
C LEU A 20 15.92 7.24 3.68
N VAL A 21 15.66 6.03 4.19
CA VAL A 21 15.22 4.88 3.38
C VAL A 21 13.71 4.73 3.36
N GLY A 22 13.05 5.07 4.46
CA GLY A 22 11.60 5.01 4.62
C GLY A 22 11.05 6.34 5.09
N LEU A 23 9.94 6.77 4.50
CA LEU A 23 9.19 7.92 4.99
C LEU A 23 7.74 7.54 5.19
N GLN A 24 7.22 7.90 6.36
CA GLN A 24 5.84 7.69 6.70
C GLN A 24 5.22 8.99 7.19
N ILE A 25 4.12 9.39 6.54
CA ILE A 25 3.37 10.58 6.86
C ILE A 25 1.99 10.12 7.36
N TYR A 26 1.90 9.92 8.66
CA TYR A 26 0.63 9.75 9.34
C TYR A 26 0.15 11.10 9.84
N HIS A 27 -0.94 11.60 9.28
CA HIS A 27 -1.63 12.71 9.90
C HIS A 27 -3.13 12.65 9.60
N GLY A 28 -3.94 13.09 10.56
CA GLY A 28 -5.26 13.65 10.25
C GLY A 28 -5.05 14.94 9.48
N ILE A 29 -4.70 14.81 8.20
CA ILE A 29 -4.46 15.92 7.31
C ILE A 29 -5.80 16.66 7.18
N SER A 30 -5.92 17.80 7.86
CA SER A 30 -6.96 18.76 7.50
C SER A 30 -6.66 19.25 6.09
N TRP A 31 -7.69 19.55 5.30
CA TRP A 31 -7.54 20.10 3.94
C TRP A 31 -6.56 21.29 3.89
N ASP A 32 -6.45 22.06 4.97
CA ASP A 32 -5.53 23.19 5.14
C ASP A 32 -4.03 22.83 5.17
N THR A 33 -3.69 21.58 5.50
CA THR A 33 -2.29 21.11 5.61
C THR A 33 -1.76 20.46 4.32
N LEU A 34 -2.64 20.15 3.36
CA LEU A 34 -2.24 19.60 2.05
C LEU A 34 -1.33 20.54 1.25
N PRO A 35 -1.68 21.83 1.05
CA PRO A 35 -0.84 22.73 0.25
C PRO A 35 0.52 22.96 0.90
N ILE A 36 0.57 22.93 2.23
CA ILE A 36 1.79 23.09 3.04
C ILE A 36 2.77 21.96 2.74
N LEU A 37 2.29 20.71 2.77
CA LEU A 37 3.13 19.55 2.47
C LEU A 37 3.58 19.58 1.02
N SER A 38 2.68 19.84 0.07
CA SER A 38 3.05 19.95 -1.35
C SER A 38 4.13 21.00 -1.60
N TYR A 39 4.05 22.17 -0.96
CA TYR A 39 5.09 23.20 -1.07
C TYR A 39 6.42 22.76 -0.45
N ALA A 40 6.39 22.12 0.72
CA ALA A 40 7.59 21.67 1.40
C ALA A 40 8.36 20.60 0.59
N PHE A 41 7.66 19.75 -0.15
CA PHE A 41 8.25 18.70 -1.00
C PHE A 41 8.56 19.17 -2.43
N ALA A 42 8.03 20.30 -2.90
CA ALA A 42 8.19 20.77 -4.28
C ALA A 42 9.66 20.96 -4.70
N GLU A 43 10.53 21.34 -3.76
CA GLU A 43 11.97 21.56 -4.01
C GLU A 43 12.86 20.54 -3.27
N VAL A 44 12.30 19.41 -2.88
CA VAL A 44 13.03 18.37 -2.15
C VAL A 44 13.09 17.13 -3.04
N SER A 45 14.27 16.53 -3.11
CA SER A 45 14.47 15.22 -3.73
C SER A 45 15.08 14.29 -2.70
N LEU A 46 14.43 13.14 -2.50
CA LEU A 46 14.81 12.10 -1.54
C LEU A 46 15.02 10.78 -2.29
N PRO A 47 16.11 10.67 -3.09
CA PRO A 47 16.35 9.51 -3.93
C PRO A 47 16.69 8.24 -3.13
N THR A 48 17.05 8.36 -1.85
CA THR A 48 17.31 7.20 -0.99
C THR A 48 16.03 6.55 -0.46
N VAL A 49 14.89 7.24 -0.54
CA VAL A 49 13.61 6.71 -0.05
C VAL A 49 13.11 5.65 -1.01
N THR A 50 13.00 4.42 -0.52
CA THR A 50 12.48 3.26 -1.26
C THR A 50 11.13 2.80 -0.74
N ALA A 51 10.79 3.16 0.50
CA ALA A 51 9.49 2.87 1.11
C ALA A 51 8.77 4.16 1.50
N LEU A 52 7.57 4.36 0.96
CA LEU A 52 6.74 5.54 1.20
C LEU A 52 5.38 5.12 1.74
N SER A 53 4.99 5.68 2.88
CA SER A 53 3.64 5.54 3.42
C SER A 53 2.97 6.89 3.58
N VAL A 54 1.91 7.14 2.82
CA VAL A 54 1.26 8.45 2.73
C VAL A 54 -0.26 8.31 2.64
N PRO A 55 -1.03 9.32 3.05
CA PRO A 55 -2.48 9.30 2.89
C PRO A 55 -2.87 9.49 1.41
N VAL A 56 -4.06 9.01 1.04
CA VAL A 56 -4.61 9.05 -0.34
C VAL A 56 -4.65 10.45 -0.97
N THR A 57 -4.62 11.49 -0.15
CA THR A 57 -4.70 12.90 -0.57
C THR A 57 -3.35 13.55 -0.89
N LEU A 58 -2.23 12.84 -0.72
CA LEU A 58 -0.87 13.37 -0.92
C LEU A 58 -0.23 12.90 -2.24
N ASP A 59 -0.93 13.02 -3.36
CA ASP A 59 -0.37 12.72 -4.69
C ASP A 59 0.66 13.78 -5.16
N GLY A 60 0.51 15.03 -4.71
CA GLY A 60 1.41 16.13 -5.10
C GLY A 60 2.87 15.99 -4.63
N ILE A 61 3.15 15.12 -3.66
CA ILE A 61 4.51 14.95 -3.11
C ILE A 61 5.29 13.80 -3.76
N LEU A 62 4.63 12.94 -4.55
CA LEU A 62 5.26 11.78 -5.18
C LEU A 62 6.51 12.12 -6.02
N PRO A 63 6.59 13.25 -6.75
CA PRO A 63 7.79 13.62 -7.51
C PRO A 63 9.07 13.72 -6.68
N ALA A 64 8.97 13.93 -5.36
CA ALA A 64 10.13 14.03 -4.47
C ALA A 64 10.83 12.68 -4.23
N PHE A 65 10.22 11.55 -4.61
CA PHE A 65 10.67 10.20 -4.24
C PHE A 65 10.91 9.29 -5.46
N PRO A 66 11.92 9.56 -6.30
CA PRO A 66 12.07 8.91 -7.61
C PRO A 66 12.33 7.40 -7.56
N ASN A 67 12.78 6.85 -6.43
CA ASN A 67 13.22 5.46 -6.31
C ASN A 67 12.31 4.60 -5.41
N VAL A 68 11.08 5.05 -5.17
CA VAL A 68 10.12 4.28 -4.35
C VAL A 68 9.77 2.97 -5.03
N LYS A 69 9.88 1.90 -4.25
CA LYS A 69 9.51 0.53 -4.62
C LYS A 69 8.35 0.01 -3.79
N THR A 70 8.14 0.57 -2.60
CA THR A 70 7.06 0.19 -1.70
C THR A 70 6.19 1.40 -1.41
N LEU A 71 4.91 1.31 -1.76
CA LEU A 71 3.92 2.32 -1.47
C LEU A 71 2.84 1.76 -0.54
N ALA A 72 2.65 2.38 0.62
CA ALA A 72 1.68 1.95 1.62
C ALA A 72 0.70 3.09 1.93
N CYS A 73 -0.55 2.94 1.51
CA CYS A 73 -1.55 3.98 1.66
C CYS A 73 -2.73 3.41 2.44
N PRO A 74 -2.90 3.77 3.71
CA PRO A 74 -4.06 3.35 4.47
C PRO A 74 -5.34 3.80 3.75
N ALA A 75 -6.30 2.89 3.62
CA ALA A 75 -7.58 3.16 2.96
C ALA A 75 -7.46 3.55 1.47
N LEU A 76 -6.48 2.99 0.76
CA LEU A 76 -6.29 3.25 -0.67
C LEU A 76 -7.43 2.67 -1.49
N HIS A 77 -8.06 3.54 -2.27
CA HIS A 77 -8.98 3.13 -3.34
C HIS A 77 -8.16 2.87 -4.62
N PRO A 78 -8.42 1.78 -5.38
CA PRO A 78 -7.70 1.48 -6.61
C PRO A 78 -7.81 2.60 -7.65
N SER A 79 -9.00 3.19 -7.82
CA SER A 79 -9.20 4.35 -8.70
C SER A 79 -8.77 5.71 -8.09
N SER A 80 -8.00 5.70 -7.01
CA SER A 80 -7.57 6.95 -6.37
C SER A 80 -6.60 7.73 -7.26
N ARG A 81 -6.69 9.06 -7.20
CA ARG A 81 -5.72 9.96 -7.85
C ARG A 81 -4.28 9.63 -7.45
N LEU A 82 -4.08 9.17 -6.22
CA LEU A 82 -2.78 8.74 -5.74
C LEU A 82 -2.25 7.52 -6.49
N LEU A 83 -3.07 6.49 -6.72
CA LEU A 83 -2.61 5.32 -7.47
C LEU A 83 -2.33 5.70 -8.93
N THR A 84 -3.20 6.50 -9.57
CA THR A 84 -2.95 7.05 -10.90
C THR A 84 -1.67 7.89 -10.97
N ALA A 85 -1.36 8.67 -9.94
CA ALA A 85 -0.10 9.41 -9.88
C ALA A 85 1.10 8.48 -9.63
N ALA A 86 0.92 7.43 -8.84
CA ALA A 86 1.95 6.43 -8.56
C ALA A 86 2.38 5.67 -9.82
N THR A 87 1.47 5.38 -10.76
CA THR A 87 1.86 4.73 -12.04
C THR A 87 2.84 5.59 -12.83
N LYS A 88 2.68 6.92 -12.77
CA LYS A 88 3.57 7.88 -13.44
C LYS A 88 4.91 8.02 -12.72
N HIS A 89 4.90 8.02 -11.40
CA HIS A 89 6.08 8.34 -10.59
C HIS A 89 6.90 7.11 -10.19
N PHE A 90 6.28 5.94 -10.07
CA PHE A 90 6.88 4.71 -9.57
C PHE A 90 6.68 3.56 -10.57
N PRO A 91 7.29 3.61 -11.76
CA PRO A 91 7.12 2.57 -12.79
C PRO A 91 7.66 1.19 -12.37
N CYS A 92 8.56 1.17 -11.39
CA CYS A 92 9.18 -0.05 -10.85
C CYS A 92 8.64 -0.38 -9.44
N LEU A 93 7.36 -0.09 -9.18
CA LEU A 93 6.75 -0.39 -7.89
C LEU A 93 6.67 -1.91 -7.67
N ASP A 94 7.34 -2.38 -6.62
CA ASP A 94 7.42 -3.80 -6.24
C ASP A 94 6.34 -4.19 -5.23
N ALA A 95 5.90 -3.24 -4.39
CA ALA A 95 5.01 -3.51 -3.28
C ALA A 95 3.94 -2.42 -3.12
N LEU A 96 2.69 -2.84 -2.95
CA LEU A 96 1.54 -1.96 -2.71
C LEU A 96 0.75 -2.44 -1.50
N ALA A 97 0.49 -1.54 -0.55
CA ALA A 97 -0.20 -1.87 0.68
C ALA A 97 -1.33 -0.89 1.03
N GLY A 98 -2.32 -1.41 1.77
CA GLY A 98 -3.44 -0.63 2.30
C GLY A 98 -4.66 -0.53 1.38
N LEU A 99 -4.72 -1.39 0.36
CA LEU A 99 -5.89 -1.49 -0.53
C LEU A 99 -7.11 -1.98 0.23
N ARG A 100 -8.28 -1.41 -0.08
CA ARG A 100 -9.54 -1.91 0.45
C ARG A 100 -10.11 -2.99 -0.46
N SER A 101 -10.37 -4.16 0.11
CA SER A 101 -10.94 -5.32 -0.57
C SER A 101 -12.24 -5.03 -1.34
N ARG A 102 -13.14 -4.23 -0.75
CA ARG A 102 -14.44 -3.88 -1.35
C ARG A 102 -14.33 -3.04 -2.63
N ASP A 103 -13.19 -2.38 -2.83
CA ASP A 103 -12.95 -1.48 -3.95
C ASP A 103 -12.20 -2.22 -5.10
N LEU A 104 -11.82 -3.50 -4.91
CA LEU A 104 -11.09 -4.34 -5.86
C LEU A 104 -12.05 -5.23 -6.68
N ASP A 105 -12.62 -4.67 -7.74
CA ASP A 105 -13.34 -5.45 -8.76
C ASP A 105 -12.39 -5.98 -9.87
N HIS A 106 -12.94 -6.73 -10.83
CA HIS A 106 -12.16 -7.28 -11.95
C HIS A 106 -11.50 -6.21 -12.83
N SER A 107 -12.17 -5.08 -13.07
CA SER A 107 -11.64 -3.99 -13.88
C SER A 107 -10.44 -3.35 -13.17
N GLN A 108 -10.57 -3.07 -11.87
CA GLN A 108 -9.52 -2.46 -11.06
C GLN A 108 -8.29 -3.36 -10.95
N VAL A 109 -8.49 -4.66 -10.77
CA VAL A 109 -7.37 -5.62 -10.75
C VAL A 109 -6.65 -5.66 -12.10
N ASN A 110 -7.38 -5.65 -13.21
CA ASN A 110 -6.78 -5.62 -14.54
C ASN A 110 -6.01 -4.31 -14.81
N ASP A 111 -6.58 -3.17 -14.41
CA ASP A 111 -5.91 -1.87 -14.49
C ASP A 111 -4.61 -1.88 -13.67
N MET A 112 -4.66 -2.39 -12.45
CA MET A 112 -3.47 -2.51 -11.60
C MET A 112 -2.40 -3.44 -12.19
N ILE A 113 -2.79 -4.56 -12.81
CA ILE A 113 -1.84 -5.46 -13.47
C ILE A 113 -1.19 -4.79 -14.67
N ARG A 114 -1.95 -4.02 -15.44
CA ARG A 114 -1.43 -3.22 -16.56
C ARG A 114 -0.44 -2.16 -16.07
N ASP A 115 -0.80 -1.49 -14.99
CA ASP A 115 -0.08 -0.32 -14.50
C ASP A 115 1.13 -0.70 -13.61
N PHE A 116 1.08 -1.85 -12.94
CA PHE A 116 2.13 -2.40 -12.08
C PHE A 116 2.46 -3.86 -12.44
N PRO A 117 3.01 -4.12 -13.63
CA PRO A 117 3.24 -5.49 -14.13
C PRO A 117 4.27 -6.28 -13.32
N HIS A 118 5.10 -5.59 -12.54
CA HIS A 118 6.17 -6.19 -11.72
C HIS A 118 5.81 -6.34 -10.25
N LEU A 119 4.56 -6.05 -9.86
CA LEU A 119 4.14 -6.08 -8.47
C LEU A 119 4.35 -7.47 -7.84
N ARG A 120 5.13 -7.50 -6.76
CA ARG A 120 5.52 -8.72 -6.03
C ARG A 120 4.84 -8.84 -4.67
N ALA A 121 4.52 -7.72 -4.03
CA ALA A 121 3.88 -7.71 -2.73
C ALA A 121 2.58 -6.91 -2.74
N LEU A 122 1.53 -7.49 -2.17
CA LEU A 122 0.22 -6.87 -2.09
C LEU A 122 -0.34 -7.02 -0.67
N SER A 123 -0.75 -5.90 -0.04
CA SER A 123 -1.52 -5.92 1.21
C SER A 123 -2.93 -5.38 0.98
N VAL A 124 -3.91 -6.22 1.29
CA VAL A 124 -5.35 -5.94 1.15
C VAL A 124 -6.01 -6.01 2.52
N SER A 125 -6.70 -4.93 2.87
CA SER A 125 -7.50 -4.82 4.08
C SER A 125 -8.99 -5.00 3.79
N SER A 126 -9.63 -5.86 4.55
CA SER A 126 -11.08 -6.05 4.59
C SER A 126 -11.67 -5.49 5.86
N THR A 127 -12.64 -4.60 5.69
CA THR A 127 -13.41 -3.93 6.77
C THR A 127 -14.86 -4.40 6.83
N LEU A 128 -15.25 -5.33 5.95
CA LEU A 128 -16.59 -5.91 5.88
C LEU A 128 -16.45 -7.43 5.68
N PRO A 129 -17.48 -8.22 6.01
CA PRO A 129 -17.54 -9.61 5.62
C PRO A 129 -17.55 -9.65 4.10
N LEU A 130 -16.38 -9.92 3.51
CA LEU A 130 -16.31 -10.19 2.10
C LEU A 130 -16.94 -11.55 1.80
N ASP A 131 -17.08 -11.82 0.51
CA ASP A 131 -17.00 -13.18 0.01
C ASP A 131 -15.52 -13.41 -0.41
N PRO A 132 -14.61 -13.82 0.52
CA PRO A 132 -13.20 -14.08 0.21
C PRO A 132 -12.91 -14.90 -1.05
N PRO A 133 -13.72 -15.90 -1.46
CA PRO A 133 -13.44 -16.69 -2.65
C PRO A 133 -13.33 -15.84 -3.91
N ASP A 134 -14.19 -14.81 -4.04
CA ASP A 134 -14.27 -13.97 -5.23
C ASP A 134 -13.08 -12.98 -5.31
N LEU A 135 -12.71 -12.37 -4.18
CA LEU A 135 -11.48 -11.56 -4.10
C LEU A 135 -10.24 -12.41 -4.39
N LEU A 136 -10.09 -13.57 -3.75
CA LEU A 136 -8.93 -14.44 -3.95
C LEU A 136 -8.88 -14.95 -5.40
N ALA A 137 -10.02 -15.26 -6.02
CA ALA A 137 -10.08 -15.60 -7.43
C ALA A 137 -9.56 -14.46 -8.33
N ARG A 138 -9.91 -13.20 -8.02
CA ARG A 138 -9.37 -12.03 -8.72
C ARG A 138 -7.87 -11.88 -8.53
N LEU A 139 -7.37 -12.02 -7.31
CA LEU A 139 -5.94 -11.84 -7.01
C LEU A 139 -5.03 -12.87 -7.71
N ARG A 140 -5.55 -14.04 -8.10
CA ARG A 140 -4.82 -15.03 -8.95
C ARG A 140 -4.37 -14.46 -10.31
N ALA A 141 -4.90 -13.30 -10.72
CA ALA A 141 -4.48 -12.62 -11.94
C ALA A 141 -3.04 -12.05 -11.84
N PHE A 142 -2.54 -11.73 -10.64
CA PHE A 142 -1.18 -11.22 -10.44
C PHE A 142 -0.13 -12.33 -10.62
N LYS A 143 0.61 -12.30 -11.75
CA LYS A 143 1.54 -13.37 -12.13
C LYS A 143 2.94 -13.27 -11.54
N GLN A 144 3.27 -12.17 -10.87
CA GLN A 144 4.58 -11.95 -10.24
C GLN A 144 4.51 -11.92 -8.71
N LEU A 145 3.33 -12.13 -8.13
CA LEU A 145 3.12 -12.00 -6.68
C LEU A 145 3.93 -13.06 -5.91
N THR A 146 4.69 -12.63 -4.92
CA THR A 146 5.46 -13.46 -3.99
C THR A 146 4.99 -13.25 -2.56
N GLU A 147 4.44 -12.09 -2.25
CA GLU A 147 3.94 -11.76 -0.91
C GLU A 147 2.49 -11.31 -0.98
N LEU A 148 1.64 -11.95 -0.19
CA LEU A 148 0.26 -11.57 -0.01
C LEU A 148 0.00 -11.32 1.48
N GLU A 149 -0.52 -10.16 1.79
CA GLU A 149 -0.98 -9.81 3.12
C GLU A 149 -2.49 -9.56 3.10
N LEU A 150 -3.21 -10.28 3.95
CA LEU A 150 -4.65 -10.11 4.14
C LEU A 150 -4.89 -9.62 5.56
N VAL A 151 -5.41 -8.41 5.69
CA VAL A 151 -5.81 -7.82 6.96
C VAL A 151 -7.33 -7.91 7.07
N TYR A 152 -7.87 -8.67 8.02
CA TYR A 152 -9.30 -8.81 8.23
C TYR A 152 -9.69 -8.29 9.61
N GLN A 153 -10.90 -7.77 9.77
CA GLN A 153 -11.47 -7.52 11.10
C GLN A 153 -12.07 -8.82 11.63
N ASP A 154 -11.87 -9.14 12.91
CA ASP A 154 -12.49 -10.31 13.56
C ASP A 154 -14.03 -10.18 13.54
N ASP A 155 -14.65 -10.64 12.46
CA ASP A 155 -16.09 -10.88 12.37
C ASP A 155 -16.32 -12.40 12.45
N PRO A 156 -17.14 -12.90 13.39
CA PRO A 156 -17.48 -14.32 13.52
C PRO A 156 -18.16 -14.92 12.27
N LYS A 157 -18.51 -14.11 11.26
CA LYS A 157 -19.07 -14.55 9.97
C LYS A 157 -18.04 -14.76 8.86
N LEU A 158 -16.77 -14.42 9.06
CA LEU A 158 -15.72 -14.67 8.07
C LEU A 158 -15.45 -16.18 7.93
N LEU A 159 -15.16 -16.62 6.70
CA LEU A 159 -14.62 -17.94 6.39
C LEU A 159 -13.56 -18.34 7.43
N SER A 160 -13.52 -19.62 7.79
CA SER A 160 -12.53 -20.13 8.73
C SER A 160 -11.12 -19.68 8.30
N LEU A 161 -10.27 -19.37 9.26
CA LEU A 161 -8.88 -18.96 9.01
C LEU A 161 -8.19 -19.88 7.99
N ASP A 162 -8.48 -21.18 8.05
CA ASP A 162 -7.93 -22.18 7.13
C ASP A 162 -8.38 -21.99 5.66
N ALA A 163 -9.59 -21.51 5.41
CA ALA A 163 -10.03 -21.20 4.06
C ALA A 163 -9.33 -19.94 3.50
N LEU A 164 -9.09 -18.92 4.34
CA LEU A 164 -8.28 -17.75 3.95
C LEU A 164 -6.82 -18.15 3.68
N VAL A 165 -6.26 -19.03 4.51
CA VAL A 165 -4.93 -19.59 4.31
C VAL A 165 -4.87 -20.35 2.98
N SER A 166 -5.79 -21.29 2.76
CA SER A 166 -5.81 -22.12 1.55
C SER A 166 -5.98 -21.27 0.30
N GLY A 167 -6.94 -20.35 0.28
CA GLY A 167 -7.18 -19.51 -0.89
C GLY A 167 -6.06 -18.48 -1.12
N GLY A 168 -5.47 -17.92 -0.06
CA GLY A 168 -4.28 -17.06 -0.16
C GLY A 168 -3.06 -17.80 -0.69
N ARG A 169 -2.87 -19.06 -0.28
CA ARG A 169 -1.84 -19.95 -0.81
C ARG A 169 -2.05 -20.21 -2.30
N ASP A 170 -3.28 -20.51 -2.73
CA ASP A 170 -3.59 -20.70 -4.14
C ASP A 170 -3.30 -19.45 -4.99
N VAL A 171 -3.54 -18.24 -4.46
CA VAL A 171 -3.17 -16.99 -5.12
C VAL A 171 -1.67 -16.94 -5.38
N LEU A 172 -0.85 -17.21 -4.36
CA LEU A 172 0.60 -17.17 -4.46
C LEU A 172 1.16 -18.29 -5.34
N LEU A 173 0.54 -19.48 -5.34
CA LEU A 173 0.90 -20.59 -6.22
C LEU A 173 0.52 -20.36 -7.69
N ALA A 174 -0.45 -19.48 -7.97
CA ALA A 174 -0.78 -19.06 -9.34
C ALA A 174 0.25 -18.09 -9.95
N SER A 175 1.17 -17.58 -9.12
CA SER A 175 2.31 -16.77 -9.55
C SER A 175 3.31 -17.60 -10.35
N ARG A 176 3.96 -16.99 -11.33
CA ARG A 176 5.02 -17.60 -12.15
C ARG A 176 6.41 -17.38 -11.56
N SER A 177 6.55 -16.55 -10.53
CA SER A 177 7.83 -16.33 -9.87
C SER A 177 8.28 -17.60 -9.14
N THR A 178 9.57 -17.93 -9.24
CA THR A 178 10.21 -19.03 -8.51
C THR A 178 10.69 -18.61 -7.12
N ASP A 179 10.55 -17.33 -6.77
CA ASP A 179 10.95 -16.82 -5.46
C ASP A 179 10.05 -17.37 -4.37
N ALA A 180 10.61 -17.49 -3.15
CA ALA A 180 9.90 -17.91 -1.95
C ALA A 180 8.61 -17.10 -1.75
N LYS A 181 7.54 -17.79 -1.39
CA LYS A 181 6.21 -17.20 -1.19
C LYS A 181 5.98 -16.93 0.27
N VAL A 182 5.32 -15.81 0.56
CA VAL A 182 4.94 -15.43 1.92
C VAL A 182 3.48 -15.01 1.97
N LEU A 183 2.69 -15.72 2.75
CA LEU A 183 1.34 -15.32 3.13
C LEU A 183 1.35 -14.77 4.55
N ARG A 184 0.83 -13.57 4.76
CA ARG A 184 0.63 -12.97 6.09
C ARG A 184 -0.84 -12.70 6.31
N LEU A 185 -1.38 -13.21 7.41
CA LEU A 185 -2.75 -12.96 7.83
C LEU A 185 -2.72 -12.13 9.11
N TRP A 186 -3.41 -11.00 9.07
CA TRP A 186 -3.58 -10.11 10.21
C TRP A 186 -5.05 -10.04 10.60
N SER A 187 -5.33 -10.18 11.89
CA SER A 187 -6.60 -9.76 12.47
C SER A 187 -6.46 -8.34 12.97
N HIS A 188 -7.42 -7.47 12.66
CA HIS A 188 -7.57 -6.19 13.30
C HIS A 188 -8.68 -6.28 14.34
N ASP A 189 -8.28 -6.52 15.58
CA ASP A 189 -9.17 -6.39 16.74
C ASP A 189 -9.33 -4.89 17.05
N THR A 190 -10.57 -4.42 17.10
CA THR A 190 -10.88 -3.01 17.41
C THR A 190 -10.40 -2.59 18.80
N SER A 191 -10.14 -3.54 19.70
CA SER A 191 -9.66 -3.29 21.06
C SER A 191 -8.14 -3.39 21.23
N LEU A 192 -7.45 -4.14 20.36
CA LEU A 192 -6.05 -4.52 20.56
C LEU A 192 -5.14 -4.20 19.36
N GLY A 193 -5.69 -3.59 18.30
CA GLY A 193 -4.97 -3.24 17.09
C GLY A 193 -4.69 -4.44 16.17
N PRO A 194 -3.93 -4.24 15.08
CA PRO A 194 -3.58 -5.31 14.15
C PRO A 194 -2.64 -6.32 14.80
N ARG A 195 -2.97 -7.61 14.66
CA ARG A 195 -2.22 -8.76 15.19
C ARG A 195 -1.96 -9.76 14.07
N ILE A 196 -0.72 -10.23 13.97
CA ILE A 196 -0.40 -11.34 13.08
C ILE A 196 -1.05 -12.59 13.64
N VAL A 197 -1.90 -13.23 12.84
CA VAL A 197 -2.57 -14.48 13.20
C VAL A 197 -1.84 -15.66 12.57
N ARG A 198 -1.29 -15.51 11.36
CA ARG A 198 -0.57 -16.58 10.68
C ARG A 198 0.44 -16.04 9.68
N ILE A 199 1.57 -16.73 9.57
CA ILE A 199 2.56 -16.52 8.50
C ILE A 199 2.85 -17.89 7.89
N GLU A 200 2.72 -18.01 6.57
CA GLU A 200 3.17 -19.19 5.83
C GLU A 200 4.30 -18.81 4.87
N ARG A 201 5.31 -19.68 4.79
CA ARG A 201 6.42 -19.57 3.86
C ARG A 201 6.58 -20.89 3.11
N PHE A 202 6.64 -20.84 1.79
CA PHE A 202 6.75 -22.03 0.93
C PHE A 202 7.33 -21.70 -0.44
#